data_AF-A0A2D6LIQ0-F1
#
_entry.id   AF-A0A2D6LIQ0-F1
#
_cell.length_a   1.000
_cell.length_b   1.000
_cell.length_c   1.000
_cell.angle_alpha   90.00
_cell.angle_beta   90.00
_cell.angle_gamma   90.00
#
_symmetry.space_group_name_H-M   'P 1'
#
loop_
_entity.id
_entity.type
_entity.pdbx_description
1 polymer ?
#
loop_
_entity_poly.entity_id
_entity_poly.type
_entity_poly.pdbx_seq_one_letter_code
_entity_poly.pdbx_strand_id
1 'polypeptide(L)'
;MTWQTNQTLAEQYFSVVASGNYRNDSTYRTYRTKIANTGPDISAFFEEHGSLEGLGVTGIGGKTKRVLELILGEGVEAAQQTIYGERVDEIRASAFSGIPTEPYDEPFDPNGESAQDDYLEN
;
A
#
# COMPACT_ATOMS: atom_id res chain seq x y z
N MET A 1 -28.34 -13.82 3.53
CA MET A 1 -27.10 -13.03 3.61
C MET A 1 -26.77 -12.78 5.07
N THR A 2 -25.51 -12.94 5.46
CA THR A 2 -25.03 -12.50 6.78
C THR A 2 -24.57 -11.06 6.63
N TRP A 3 -25.31 -10.11 7.21
CA TRP A 3 -24.93 -8.70 7.19
C TRP A 3 -23.62 -8.53 7.96
N GLN A 4 -22.57 -8.02 7.30
CA GLN A 4 -21.35 -7.65 7.99
C GLN A 4 -21.59 -6.35 8.75
N THR A 5 -21.22 -6.32 10.03
CA THR A 5 -21.23 -5.07 10.79
C THR A 5 -20.05 -4.20 10.37
N ASN A 6 -20.18 -2.88 10.57
CA ASN A 6 -19.07 -1.94 10.41
C ASN A 6 -17.82 -2.34 11.21
N GLN A 7 -18.01 -3.01 12.35
CA GLN A 7 -16.90 -3.53 13.15
C GLN A 7 -16.17 -4.68 12.45
N THR A 8 -16.89 -5.65 11.90
CA THR A 8 -16.30 -6.73 11.10
C THR A 8 -15.58 -6.16 9.87
N LEU A 9 -16.21 -5.22 9.17
CA LEU A 9 -15.62 -4.58 7.99
C LEU A 9 -14.35 -3.80 8.35
N ALA A 10 -14.30 -3.16 9.52
CA ALA A 10 -13.11 -2.49 10.02
C ALA A 10 -11.94 -3.46 10.29
N GLU A 11 -12.20 -4.64 10.84
CA GLU A 11 -11.16 -5.66 11.02
C GLU A 11 -10.62 -6.17 9.68
N GLN A 12 -11.52 -6.39 8.71
CA GLN A 12 -11.14 -6.82 7.37
C GLN A 12 -10.31 -5.76 6.66
N TYR A 13 -10.73 -4.49 6.72
CA TYR A 13 -9.94 -3.36 6.26
C TYR A 13 -8.54 -3.38 6.85
N PHE A 14 -8.43 -3.52 8.17
CA PHE A 14 -7.14 -3.52 8.85
C PHE A 14 -6.27 -4.72 8.45
N SER A 15 -6.88 -5.89 8.23
CA SER A 15 -6.18 -7.08 7.72
C SER A 15 -5.63 -6.87 6.30
N VAL A 16 -6.40 -6.23 5.40
CA VAL A 16 -5.98 -5.93 4.03
C VAL A 16 -4.82 -4.94 4.00
N VAL A 17 -4.92 -3.82 4.73
CA VAL A 17 -3.80 -2.86 4.76
C VAL A 17 -2.59 -3.43 5.53
N ALA A 18 -2.80 -4.30 6.52
CA ALA A 18 -1.71 -4.96 7.22
C ALA A 18 -0.86 -5.86 6.31
N SER A 19 -1.44 -6.53 5.31
CA SER A 19 -0.69 -7.40 4.38
C SER A 19 0.24 -6.61 3.46
N GLY A 20 -0.07 -5.34 3.18
CA GLY A 20 0.82 -4.40 2.47
C GLY A 20 2.03 -3.90 3.26
N ASN A 21 2.37 -4.53 4.40
CA ASN A 21 3.39 -4.12 5.38
C ASN A 21 3.07 -2.84 6.17
N TYR A 22 1.79 -2.48 6.32
CA TYR A 22 1.40 -1.28 7.05
C TYR A 22 0.95 -1.50 8.50
N ARG A 23 1.25 -2.66 9.11
CA ARG A 23 0.75 -3.09 10.45
C ARG A 23 0.94 -2.07 11.60
N ASN A 24 1.92 -1.18 11.48
CA ASN A 24 2.27 -0.21 12.52
C ASN A 24 1.96 1.24 12.16
N ASP A 25 1.36 1.51 11.01
CA ASP A 25 0.97 2.88 10.66
C ASP A 25 -0.21 3.32 11.54
N SER A 26 -0.03 4.41 12.28
CA SER A 26 -1.05 4.98 13.14
C SER A 26 -2.29 5.42 12.35
N THR A 27 -2.10 5.78 11.07
CA THR A 27 -3.16 6.22 10.17
C THR A 27 -4.19 5.12 9.91
N TYR A 28 -3.74 3.89 9.63
CA TYR A 28 -4.64 2.77 9.37
C TYR A 28 -5.40 2.34 10.63
N ARG A 29 -4.79 2.47 11.81
CA ARG A 29 -5.47 2.25 13.09
C ARG A 29 -6.57 3.28 13.33
N THR A 30 -6.31 4.56 13.03
CA THR A 30 -7.33 5.60 13.08
C THR A 30 -8.49 5.32 12.13
N TYR A 31 -8.21 4.88 10.90
CA TYR A 31 -9.27 4.54 9.95
C TYR A 31 -10.08 3.33 10.38
N ARG A 32 -9.45 2.27 10.90
CA ARG A 32 -10.17 1.13 11.49
C ARG A 32 -11.17 1.59 12.55
N THR A 33 -10.75 2.45 13.48
CA THR A 33 -11.65 2.99 14.50
C THR A 33 -12.77 3.83 13.89
N LYS A 34 -12.47 4.67 12.90
CA LYS A 34 -13.51 5.48 12.21
C LYS A 34 -14.54 4.61 11.50
N ILE A 35 -14.11 3.57 10.78
CA ILE A 35 -15.00 2.63 10.10
C ILE A 35 -15.90 1.95 11.12
N ALA A 36 -15.34 1.39 12.19
CA ALA A 36 -16.10 0.69 13.22
C ALA A 36 -17.16 1.56 13.91
N ASN A 37 -16.90 2.86 14.05
CA ASN A 37 -17.80 3.83 14.68
C ASN A 37 -18.60 4.66 13.67
N THR A 38 -18.59 4.27 12.39
CA THR A 38 -19.40 4.95 11.39
C THR A 38 -20.88 4.68 11.67
N GLY A 39 -21.69 5.75 11.69
CA GLY A 39 -23.12 5.67 11.98
C GLY A 39 -23.90 4.91 10.89
N PRO A 40 -23.78 5.29 9.61
CA PRO A 40 -24.34 4.52 8.50
C PRO A 40 -23.75 3.12 8.40
N ASP A 41 -24.57 2.13 8.06
CA ASP A 41 -24.10 0.78 7.71
C ASP A 41 -23.42 0.82 6.33
N ILE A 42 -22.11 0.64 6.32
CA ILE A 42 -21.29 0.76 5.11
C ILE A 42 -21.60 -0.40 4.15
N SER A 43 -21.82 -1.61 4.69
CA SER A 43 -22.13 -2.79 3.89
C SER A 43 -23.50 -2.65 3.23
N ALA A 44 -24.50 -2.16 3.96
CA ALA A 44 -25.83 -1.90 3.42
C ALA A 44 -25.84 -0.79 2.37
N PHE A 45 -25.12 0.31 2.62
CA PHE A 45 -24.99 1.39 1.66
C PHE A 45 -24.37 0.89 0.34
N PHE A 46 -23.32 0.08 0.42
CA PHE A 46 -22.67 -0.48 -0.77
C PHE A 46 -23.57 -1.45 -1.52
N GLU A 47 -24.35 -2.29 -0.82
CA GLU A 47 -25.30 -3.19 -1.47
C GLU A 47 -26.41 -2.43 -2.21
N GLU A 48 -26.88 -1.31 -1.65
CA GLU A 48 -27.92 -0.47 -2.25
C GLU A 48 -27.42 0.34 -3.45
N HIS A 49 -26.20 0.89 -3.36
CA HIS A 49 -25.69 1.87 -4.33
C HIS A 49 -24.60 1.34 -5.27
N GLY A 50 -24.01 0.18 -4.97
CA GLY A 50 -22.90 -0.42 -5.72
C GLY A 50 -21.55 0.29 -5.56
N SER A 51 -21.48 1.35 -4.74
CA SER A 51 -20.28 2.14 -4.46
C SER A 51 -20.42 2.88 -3.13
N LEU A 52 -19.30 3.31 -2.56
CA LEU A 52 -19.22 4.20 -1.40
C LEU A 52 -19.06 5.68 -1.79
N GLU A 53 -19.15 5.99 -3.08
CA GLU A 53 -19.31 7.36 -3.58
C GLU A 53 -20.62 7.95 -3.02
N GLY A 54 -20.54 9.18 -2.51
CA GLY A 54 -21.67 9.81 -1.82
C GLY A 54 -21.95 9.33 -0.39
N LEU A 55 -21.29 8.25 0.10
CA LEU A 55 -21.33 7.91 1.52
C LEU A 55 -20.69 9.06 2.32
N GLY A 56 -21.53 9.84 3.00
CA GLY A 56 -21.22 11.09 3.69
C GLY A 56 -20.44 10.91 5.00
N VAL A 57 -19.45 10.03 5.02
CA VAL A 57 -18.66 9.77 6.21
C VAL A 57 -17.45 10.70 6.23
N THR A 58 -17.56 11.74 7.06
CA THR A 58 -16.49 12.70 7.28
C THR A 58 -15.27 11.97 7.83
N GLY A 59 -14.18 11.97 7.07
CA GLY A 59 -12.89 11.43 7.51
C GLY A 59 -12.58 9.98 7.14
N ILE A 60 -13.36 9.33 6.27
CA ILE A 60 -12.91 8.17 5.48
C ILE A 60 -12.39 8.71 4.14
N GLY A 61 -11.07 8.68 3.94
CA GLY A 61 -10.43 9.18 2.71
C GLY A 61 -10.59 8.22 1.53
N GLY A 62 -10.30 8.70 0.31
CA GLY A 62 -10.50 7.93 -0.94
C GLY A 62 -9.77 6.58 -0.97
N LYS A 63 -8.52 6.51 -0.49
CA LYS A 63 -7.80 5.23 -0.38
C LYS A 63 -8.52 4.24 0.55
N THR A 64 -9.06 4.72 1.67
CA THR A 64 -9.82 3.88 2.60
C THR A 64 -11.12 3.40 1.97
N LYS A 65 -11.85 4.27 1.26
CA LYS A 65 -13.08 3.89 0.53
C LYS A 65 -12.80 2.79 -0.49
N ARG A 66 -11.76 2.94 -1.31
CA ARG A 66 -11.40 1.95 -2.32
C ARG A 66 -11.09 0.58 -1.71
N VAL A 67 -10.35 0.53 -0.59
CA VAL A 67 -10.09 -0.74 0.11
C VAL A 67 -11.38 -1.38 0.60
N LEU A 68 -12.32 -0.59 1.15
CA LEU A 68 -13.62 -1.09 1.59
C LEU A 68 -14.46 -1.63 0.43
N GLU A 69 -14.48 -0.92 -0.71
CA GLU A 69 -15.17 -1.37 -1.92
C GLU A 69 -14.59 -2.68 -2.46
N LEU A 70 -13.27 -2.85 -2.46
CA LEU A 70 -12.64 -4.12 -2.83
C LEU A 70 -13.06 -5.26 -1.89
N ILE A 71 -13.09 -5.01 -0.59
CA ILE A 71 -13.52 -6.03 0.39
C ILE A 71 -14.98 -6.41 0.19
N LEU A 72 -15.85 -5.44 -0.06
CA LEU A 72 -17.30 -5.66 -0.21
C LEU A 72 -17.65 -6.28 -1.56
N GLY A 73 -16.92 -5.92 -2.62
CA GLY A 73 -17.18 -6.40 -3.98
C GLY A 73 -16.48 -7.72 -4.33
N GLU A 74 -15.22 -7.89 -3.91
CA GLU A 74 -14.36 -9.00 -4.33
C GLU A 74 -13.95 -9.92 -3.17
N GLY A 75 -14.17 -9.47 -1.93
CA GLY A 75 -13.77 -10.19 -0.73
C GLY A 75 -12.35 -9.84 -0.26
N VAL A 76 -12.05 -10.30 0.96
CA VAL A 76 -10.81 -9.95 1.68
C VAL A 76 -9.55 -10.43 0.97
N GLU A 77 -9.56 -11.65 0.43
CA GLU A 77 -8.38 -12.26 -0.19
C GLU A 77 -8.00 -11.55 -1.51
N ALA A 78 -8.99 -11.28 -2.37
CA ALA A 78 -8.78 -10.53 -3.60
C ALA A 78 -8.30 -9.10 -3.29
N ALA A 79 -8.91 -8.44 -2.31
CA ALA A 79 -8.48 -7.11 -1.86
C ALA A 79 -7.02 -7.12 -1.35
N GLN A 80 -6.60 -8.15 -0.59
CA GLN A 80 -5.21 -8.31 -0.15
C GLN A 80 -4.23 -8.43 -1.32
N GLN A 81 -4.54 -9.24 -2.31
CA GLN A 81 -3.69 -9.44 -3.49
C GLN A 81 -3.54 -8.15 -4.30
N THR A 82 -4.65 -7.45 -4.54
CA THR A 82 -4.67 -6.17 -5.26
C THR A 82 -3.82 -5.11 -4.55
N ILE A 83 -4.06 -4.89 -3.25
CA ILE A 83 -3.34 -3.87 -2.47
C ILE A 83 -1.85 -4.21 -2.33
N TYR A 84 -1.51 -5.49 -2.19
CA TYR A 84 -0.12 -5.93 -2.18
C TYR A 84 0.56 -5.68 -3.54
N GLY A 85 -0.11 -6.01 -4.65
CA GLY A 85 0.39 -5.78 -6.00
C GLY A 85 0.64 -4.30 -6.27
N GLU A 86 -0.33 -3.43 -5.97
CA GLU A 86 -0.19 -1.97 -6.10
C GLU A 86 1.03 -1.45 -5.33
N ARG A 87 1.26 -1.95 -4.12
CA ARG A 87 2.43 -1.57 -3.31
C ARG A 87 3.75 -2.03 -3.94
N VAL A 88 3.80 -3.25 -4.45
CA VAL A 88 5.00 -3.76 -5.14
C VAL A 88 5.31 -2.92 -6.37
N ASP A 89 4.29 -2.54 -7.13
CA ASP A 89 4.46 -1.69 -8.32
C ASP A 89 4.88 -0.27 -7.95
N GLU A 90 4.33 0.33 -6.89
CA GLU A 90 4.80 1.62 -6.34
C GLU A 90 6.29 1.56 -5.95
N ILE A 91 6.70 0.50 -5.22
CA ILE A 91 8.09 0.31 -4.82
C ILE A 91 8.98 0.15 -6.05
N ARG A 92 8.57 -0.67 -7.03
CA ARG A 92 9.29 -0.86 -8.29
C ARG A 92 9.43 0.46 -9.03
N ALA A 93 8.35 1.20 -9.23
CA ALA A 93 8.38 2.50 -9.90
C ALA A 93 9.31 3.49 -9.19
N SER A 94 9.29 3.51 -7.85
CA SER A 94 10.20 4.36 -7.06
C SER A 94 11.67 3.94 -7.20
N ALA A 95 11.96 2.63 -7.21
CA ALA A 95 13.30 2.09 -7.38
C ALA A 95 13.86 2.39 -8.79
N PHE A 96 13.02 2.37 -9.82
CA PHE A 96 13.40 2.74 -11.19
C PHE A 96 13.49 4.25 -11.42
N SER A 97 12.81 5.07 -10.60
CA SER A 97 12.88 6.53 -10.70
C SER A 97 14.09 7.18 -10.01
N GLY A 98 14.97 6.38 -9.37
CA GLY A 98 15.90 6.88 -8.36
C GLY A 98 17.41 6.75 -8.60
N ILE A 99 17.93 5.91 -9.51
CA ILE A 99 19.39 5.84 -9.83
C ILE A 99 19.57 5.34 -11.28
N PRO A 100 20.41 5.97 -12.12
CA PRO A 100 20.86 5.37 -13.37
C PRO A 100 21.60 4.08 -13.04
N THR A 101 21.13 2.93 -13.52
CA THR A 101 22.00 1.77 -13.66
C THR A 101 22.94 2.06 -14.82
N GLU A 102 23.96 2.90 -14.61
CA GLU A 102 25.14 2.76 -15.46
C GLU A 102 25.62 1.32 -15.27
N PRO A 103 25.76 0.53 -16.34
CA PRO A 103 26.37 -0.78 -16.22
C PRO A 103 27.76 -0.55 -15.61
N TYR A 104 28.06 -1.22 -14.51
CA TYR A 104 29.44 -1.39 -14.07
C TYR A 104 30.16 -2.19 -15.17
N ASP A 105 30.62 -1.49 -16.20
CA ASP A 105 31.67 -1.97 -17.11
C ASP A 105 33.01 -1.50 -16.55
N GLU A 106 33.38 -2.03 -15.38
CA GLU A 106 34.80 -2.16 -15.09
C GLU A 106 35.26 -3.49 -15.70
N PRO A 107 36.05 -3.48 -16.78
CA PRO A 107 36.72 -4.70 -17.21
C PRO A 107 37.64 -5.15 -16.08
N PHE A 108 37.43 -6.38 -15.60
CA PHE A 108 38.37 -7.07 -14.75
C PHE A 108 39.74 -7.08 -15.43
N ASP A 109 40.68 -6.29 -14.91
CA ASP A 109 42.09 -6.34 -15.31
C ASP A 109 42.81 -7.38 -14.41
N PRO A 110 43.11 -8.59 -14.92
CA PRO A 110 43.84 -9.60 -14.15
C PRO A 110 45.32 -9.26 -13.93
N ASN A 111 45.84 -8.18 -14.52
CA ASN A 111 47.24 -7.78 -14.41
C ASN A 111 47.37 -6.45 -13.67
N GLY A 112 46.94 -6.43 -12.40
CA GLY A 112 46.99 -5.24 -11.56
C GLY A 112 48.37 -4.58 -11.52
N GLU A 113 48.56 -3.55 -12.35
CA GLU A 113 49.62 -2.57 -12.17
C GLU A 113 49.17 -1.59 -11.10
N SER A 114 49.87 -1.64 -9.96
CA SER A 114 49.67 -0.72 -8.85
C SER A 114 50.09 0.67 -9.31
N ALA A 115 49.15 1.62 -9.34
CA ALA A 115 49.47 3.03 -9.52
C ALA A 115 50.44 3.44 -8.41
N GLN A 116 51.69 3.74 -8.79
CA GLN A 116 52.71 4.29 -7.90
C GLN A 116 52.30 5.73 -7.54
N ASP A 117 52.43 6.04 -6.25
CA ASP A 117 52.24 7.37 -5.69
C ASP A 117 53.22 8.38 -6.32
N ASP A 118 52.71 9.28 -7.17
CA ASP A 118 53.41 10.52 -7.52
C ASP A 118 52.95 11.63 -6.57
N TYR A 119 53.61 11.75 -5.41
CA TYR A 119 53.60 12.99 -4.64
C TYR A 119 54.51 14.01 -5.35
N LEU A 120 53.89 14.94 -6.07
CA LEU A 120 54.52 16.13 -6.63
C LEU A 120 54.97 17.10 -5.52
N GLU A 121 56.24 17.51 -5.62
CA GLU A 121 56.89 18.60 -4.89
C GLU A 121 56.09 19.92 -4.91
N ASN A 122 56.03 20.58 -3.75
CA ASN A 122 56.37 22.00 -3.58
C ASN A 122 56.79 22.28 -2.13
#